data_AF-A0AAP0BQN3-F1
#
_entry.id   AF-A0AAP0BQN3-F1
#
_cell.length_a   1.000
_cell.length_b   1.000
_cell.length_c   1.000
_cell.angle_alpha   90.00
_cell.angle_beta   90.00
_cell.angle_gamma   90.00
#
_symmetry.space_group_name_H-M   'P 1'
#
loop_
_entity.id
_entity.type
_entity.pdbx_description
1 polymer ?
#
loop_
_entity_poly.entity_id
_entity_poly.type
_entity_poly.pdbx_seq_one_letter_code
_entity_poly.pdbx_strand_id
1 'polypeptide(L)'
;MKKVTEVCLPEYDGEIPHSLNVLLSLPGIGPKMVYLVLNVAWNNSHRICVDTLVNHISNRLGWVAQPGGVKKTRSPEETRISLHKWLRKEEWDPINFW
;
A
#
# COMPACT_ATOMS: atom_id res chain seq x y z
N MET A 1 -13.99 -6.00 -11.81
CA MET A 1 -13.18 -7.02 -12.52
C MET A 1 -13.30 -6.94 -14.03
N LYS A 2 -14.49 -6.99 -14.66
CA LYS A 2 -14.62 -6.94 -16.15
C LYS A 2 -13.83 -5.81 -16.84
N LYS A 3 -13.92 -4.57 -16.33
CA LYS A 3 -13.21 -3.41 -16.90
C LYS A 3 -11.68 -3.49 -16.86
N VAL A 4 -11.10 -4.18 -15.88
CA VAL A 4 -9.63 -4.35 -15.80
C VAL A 4 -9.18 -5.37 -16.83
N THR A 5 -9.92 -6.48 -16.94
CA THR A 5 -9.68 -7.53 -17.93
C THR A 5 -9.85 -7.00 -19.37
N GLU A 6 -10.80 -6.09 -19.60
CA GLU A 6 -11.01 -5.41 -20.89
C GLU A 6 -9.84 -4.51 -21.32
N VAL A 7 -9.05 -3.97 -20.39
CA VAL A 7 -7.86 -3.14 -20.69
C VAL A 7 -6.61 -4.01 -20.78
N CYS A 8 -6.44 -4.98 -19.87
CA CYS A 8 -5.26 -5.84 -19.84
C CYS A 8 -5.16 -6.82 -21.02
N LEU A 9 -6.28 -7.36 -21.53
CA LEU A 9 -6.23 -8.26 -22.70
C LEU A 9 -5.65 -7.60 -23.96
N PRO A 10 -6.14 -6.43 -24.42
CA PRO A 10 -5.66 -5.82 -25.66
C PRO A 10 -4.32 -5.08 -25.52
N GLU A 11 -4.04 -4.47 -24.35
CA GLU A 11 -2.84 -3.61 -24.20
C GLU A 11 -1.62 -4.33 -23.61
N TYR A 12 -1.83 -5.41 -22.85
CA TYR A 12 -0.77 -6.11 -22.12
C TYR A 12 -0.78 -7.62 -22.41
N ASP A 13 -1.43 -8.08 -23.48
CA ASP A 13 -1.56 -9.49 -23.87
C ASP A 13 -2.09 -10.41 -22.75
N GLY A 14 -2.93 -9.85 -21.88
CA GLY A 14 -3.44 -10.55 -20.70
C GLY A 14 -2.46 -10.62 -19.52
N GLU A 15 -1.26 -10.06 -19.64
CA GLU A 15 -0.33 -9.91 -18.51
C GLU A 15 -0.70 -8.72 -17.63
N ILE A 16 -0.44 -8.87 -16.33
CA ILE A 16 -0.58 -7.76 -15.39
C ILE A 16 0.68 -6.89 -15.51
N PRO A 17 0.54 -5.57 -15.71
CA PRO A 17 1.70 -4.70 -15.81
C PRO A 17 2.41 -4.56 -14.46
N HIS A 18 3.74 -4.64 -14.46
CA HIS A 18 4.59 -4.51 -13.27
C HIS A 18 4.91 -3.04 -12.90
N SER A 19 4.28 -2.08 -13.57
CA SER A 19 4.53 -0.64 -13.38
C SER A 19 3.46 0.03 -12.51
N LEU A 20 3.89 0.73 -11.47
CA LEU A 20 3.00 1.39 -10.50
C LEU A 20 2.05 2.40 -11.16
N ASN A 21 2.56 3.26 -12.06
CA ASN A 21 1.73 4.25 -12.75
C ASN A 21 0.68 3.61 -13.65
N VAL A 22 1.02 2.49 -14.28
CA VAL A 22 0.12 1.75 -15.16
C VAL A 22 -0.99 1.08 -14.35
N LEU A 23 -0.64 0.46 -13.22
CA LEU A 23 -1.62 -0.13 -12.32
C LEU A 23 -2.55 0.94 -11.70
N LEU A 24 -2.05 2.14 -11.43
CA LEU A 24 -2.85 3.28 -10.95
C LEU A 24 -3.81 3.83 -12.02
N SER A 25 -3.45 3.74 -13.30
CA SER A 25 -4.34 4.17 -14.39
C SER A 25 -5.47 3.19 -14.66
N LEU A 26 -5.42 1.97 -14.12
CA LEU A 26 -6.46 0.98 -14.33
C LEU A 26 -7.74 1.34 -13.56
N PRO A 27 -8.91 1.30 -14.22
CA PRO A 27 -10.17 1.71 -13.63
C PRO A 27 -10.56 0.79 -12.46
N GLY A 28 -10.66 1.36 -11.26
CA GLY A 28 -11.02 0.64 -10.04
C GLY A 28 -9.83 0.12 -9.22
N ILE A 29 -8.59 0.37 -9.67
CA ILE A 29 -7.39 0.06 -8.90
C ILE A 29 -6.89 1.34 -8.22
N GLY A 30 -7.10 1.43 -6.91
CA GLY A 30 -6.57 2.52 -6.10
C GLY A 30 -5.12 2.27 -5.65
N PRO A 31 -4.44 3.27 -5.07
CA PRO A 31 -3.05 3.17 -4.64
C PRO A 31 -2.75 1.98 -3.72
N LYS A 32 -3.69 1.65 -2.82
CA LYS A 32 -3.60 0.49 -1.93
C LYS A 32 -3.47 -0.82 -2.72
N MET A 33 -4.34 -1.00 -3.72
CA MET A 33 -4.38 -2.21 -4.54
C MET A 33 -3.12 -2.34 -5.38
N VAL A 34 -2.59 -1.23 -5.90
CA VAL A 34 -1.33 -1.23 -6.66
C VAL A 34 -0.17 -1.75 -5.81
N TYR A 35 -0.03 -1.27 -4.58
CA TYR A 35 1.04 -1.74 -3.69
C TYR A 35 0.90 -3.22 -3.34
N LEU A 36 -0.32 -3.69 -3.09
CA LEU A 36 -0.58 -5.09 -2.80
C LEU A 36 -0.27 -5.98 -4.01
N VAL A 37 -0.71 -5.59 -5.21
CA VAL A 37 -0.45 -6.35 -6.45
C VAL A 37 1.05 -6.41 -6.74
N LEU A 38 1.78 -5.30 -6.60
CA LEU A 38 3.23 -5.27 -6.79
C LEU A 38 3.98 -6.15 -5.77
N ASN A 39 3.53 -6.13 -4.51
CA ASN A 39 4.08 -6.99 -3.47
C ASN A 39 3.80 -8.47 -3.78
N VAL A 40 2.55 -8.86 -4.03
CA VAL A 40 2.18 -10.27 -4.20
C VAL A 40 2.67 -10.87 -5.52
N ALA A 41 2.55 -10.13 -6.63
CA ALA A 41 2.86 -10.67 -7.95
C ALA A 41 4.35 -10.57 -8.33
N TRP A 42 5.09 -9.61 -7.78
CA TRP A 42 6.51 -9.41 -8.10
C TRP A 42 7.44 -9.40 -6.89
N ASN A 43 6.95 -9.72 -5.70
CA ASN A 43 7.69 -9.60 -4.43
C ASN A 43 8.31 -8.21 -4.27
N ASN A 44 7.63 -7.20 -4.81
CA ASN A 44 8.22 -5.89 -5.06
C ASN A 44 7.71 -4.84 -4.09
N SER A 45 8.19 -4.97 -2.86
CA SER A 45 7.67 -4.29 -1.67
C SER A 45 8.22 -2.88 -1.52
N HIS A 46 7.86 -2.01 -2.47
CA HIS A 46 8.30 -0.63 -2.46
C HIS A 46 7.71 0.20 -1.31
N ARG A 47 6.53 -0.18 -0.80
CA ARG A 47 5.75 0.64 0.13
C ARG A 47 4.92 -0.21 1.11
N ILE A 48 4.72 0.35 2.31
CA ILE A 48 3.81 -0.19 3.33
C ILE A 48 2.36 0.09 2.91
N CYS A 49 1.55 -0.95 2.86
CA CYS A 49 0.13 -0.93 2.57
C CYS A 49 -0.64 -0.68 3.86
N VAL A 50 -0.83 0.59 4.23
CA VAL A 50 -1.60 0.94 5.42
C VAL A 50 -3.07 1.05 5.05
N ASP A 51 -3.91 0.25 5.70
CA ASP A 51 -5.36 0.39 5.64
C ASP A 51 -5.93 1.11 6.87
N THR A 52 -7.24 1.26 6.92
CA THR A 52 -7.93 1.88 8.06
C THR A 52 -7.71 1.11 9.37
N LEU A 53 -7.70 -0.23 9.35
CA LEU A 53 -7.43 -1.07 10.51
C LEU A 53 -5.98 -0.94 10.99
N VAL A 54 -5.00 -1.06 10.09
CA VAL A 54 -3.58 -0.83 10.36
C VAL A 54 -3.37 0.58 10.91
N ASN A 55 -4.09 1.58 10.37
CA ASN A 55 -4.09 2.94 10.91
C ASN A 55 -4.63 2.99 12.34
N HIS A 56 -5.75 2.33 12.63
CA HIS A 56 -6.32 2.28 13.98
C HIS A 56 -5.42 1.54 14.97
N ILE A 57 -4.87 0.39 14.58
CA ILE A 57 -3.95 -0.42 15.39
C ILE A 57 -2.66 0.36 15.65
N SER A 58 -2.05 0.93 14.61
CA SER A 58 -0.83 1.74 14.73
C SER A 58 -1.03 2.94 15.67
N ASN A 59 -2.19 3.59 15.59
CA ASN A 59 -2.57 4.68 16.50
C ASN A 59 -2.84 4.21 17.94
N ARG A 60 -3.33 2.98 18.13
CA ARG A 60 -3.57 2.38 19.43
C ARG A 60 -2.28 1.92 20.11
N LEU A 61 -1.36 1.36 19.33
CA LEU A 61 -0.03 0.91 19.76
C LEU A 61 0.95 2.08 19.96
N GLY A 62 0.60 3.30 19.54
CA GLY A 62 1.45 4.48 19.67
C GLY A 62 2.60 4.55 18.66
N TRP A 63 2.62 3.65 17.67
CA TRP A 63 3.68 3.51 16.65
C TRP A 63 3.82 4.70 15.71
N VAL A 64 2.78 5.53 15.62
CA VAL A 64 2.73 6.70 14.74
C VAL A 64 2.68 8.02 15.50
N ALA A 65 2.84 7.98 16.83
CA ALA A 65 2.86 9.17 17.67
C ALA A 65 4.07 10.05 17.32
N GLN A 66 3.84 11.35 17.10
CA GLN A 66 4.92 12.28 16.75
C GLN A 66 5.81 12.63 17.95
N PRO A 67 7.09 12.97 17.72
CA PRO A 67 7.99 13.39 18.80
C PRO A 67 7.44 14.66 19.46
N GLY A 68 7.16 14.61 20.76
CA GLY A 68 6.67 15.75 21.54
C GLY A 68 5.19 15.71 21.94
N GLY A 69 4.42 14.66 21.63
CA GLY A 69 3.08 14.48 22.21
C GLY A 69 2.13 13.61 21.39
N VAL A 70 1.05 13.18 22.05
CA VAL A 70 -0.01 12.20 21.71
C VAL A 70 -0.81 12.57 20.44
N LYS A 71 -0.17 13.02 19.37
CA LYS A 71 -0.84 13.36 18.13
C LYS A 71 -0.92 12.11 17.25
N LYS A 72 -2.11 11.51 17.27
CA LYS A 72 -2.50 10.39 16.42
C LYS A 72 -2.63 10.85 14.96
N THR A 73 -2.28 9.99 14.03
CA THR A 73 -2.51 10.19 12.60
C THR A 73 -3.99 10.04 12.28
N ARG A 74 -4.50 10.89 11.39
CA ARG A 74 -5.93 10.89 11.01
C ARG A 74 -6.19 10.12 9.73
N SER A 75 -5.17 10.00 8.86
CA SER A 75 -5.28 9.29 7.61
C SER A 75 -4.33 8.08 7.53
N PRO A 76 -4.70 7.02 6.80
CA PRO A 76 -3.81 5.90 6.51
C PRO A 76 -2.50 6.34 5.83
N GLU A 77 -2.55 7.41 5.02
CA GLU A 77 -1.39 7.94 4.34
C GLU A 77 -0.39 8.62 5.31
N GLU A 78 -0.88 9.35 6.29
CA GLU A 78 -0.05 9.89 7.37
C GLU A 78 0.60 8.77 8.18
N THR A 79 -0.15 7.71 8.51
CA THR A 79 0.39 6.52 9.18
C THR A 79 1.47 5.85 8.34
N ARG A 80 1.26 5.70 7.04
CA ARG A 80 2.26 5.15 6.13
C ARG A 80 3.54 5.96 6.18
N ILE A 81 3.46 7.29 6.04
CA ILE A 81 4.64 8.17 6.08
C ILE A 81 5.36 8.06 7.43
N SER A 82 4.62 8.00 8.53
CA SER A 82 5.19 7.86 9.87
C SER A 82 5.93 6.53 10.04
N LEU A 83 5.29 5.41 9.69
CA LEU A 83 5.92 4.09 9.70
C LEU A 83 7.14 4.05 8.79
N HIS A 84 7.07 4.63 7.58
CA HIS A 84 8.20 4.65 6.63
C HIS A 84 9.44 5.38 7.16
N LYS A 85 9.29 6.30 8.12
CA LYS A 85 10.41 7.08 8.68
C LYS A 85 11.25 6.28 9.67
N TRP A 86 10.66 5.33 10.39
CA TRP A 86 11.35 4.62 11.48
C TRP A 86 11.39 3.11 11.29
N LEU A 87 10.45 2.53 10.53
CA LEU A 87 10.37 1.11 10.27
C LEU A 87 11.34 0.72 9.15
N ARG A 88 12.19 -0.28 9.43
CA ARG A 88 13.15 -0.80 8.46
C ARG A 88 12.45 -1.55 7.33
N LYS A 89 13.06 -1.58 6.14
CA LYS A 89 12.45 -2.14 4.92
C LYS A 89 12.10 -3.62 5.05
N GLU A 90 12.89 -4.36 5.83
CA GLU A 90 12.74 -5.79 6.04
C GLU A 90 11.43 -6.12 6.79
N GLU A 91 10.90 -5.17 7.56
CA GLU A 91 9.67 -5.32 8.34
C GLU A 91 8.42 -4.83 7.58
N TRP A 92 8.56 -4.35 6.34
CA TRP A 92 7.42 -3.83 5.57
C TRP A 92 6.53 -4.94 5.04
N ASP A 93 7.11 -6.08 4.67
CA ASP A 93 6.38 -7.23 4.16
C ASP A 93 5.47 -7.88 5.21
N PRO A 94 5.95 -8.24 6.41
CA PRO A 94 5.10 -8.81 7.45
C PRO A 94 3.86 -7.95 7.75
N ILE A 95 4.02 -6.63 7.79
CA ILE A 95 2.91 -5.70 8.07
C ILE A 95 1.87 -5.69 6.95
N ASN A 96 2.25 -5.95 5.71
CA ASN A 96 1.31 -5.98 4.59
C ASN A 96 0.44 -7.24 4.58
N PHE A 97 0.86 -8.32 5.26
CA PHE A 97 0.15 -9.59 5.34
C PHE A 97 -0.65 -9.79 6.64
N TRP A 98 -0.58 -8.83 7.57
CA TRP A 98 -1.29 -8.84 8.86
C TRP A 98 -2.51 -7.91 8.85
#